data_AF-A0A355G4B8-F1
#
_entry.id   AF-A0A355G4B8-F1
#
_cell.length_a   1.000
_cell.length_b   1.000
_cell.length_c   1.000
_cell.angle_alpha   90.00
_cell.angle_beta   90.00
_cell.angle_gamma   90.00
#
_symmetry.space_group_name_H-M   'P 1'
#
loop_
_entity.id
_entity.type
_entity.pdbx_description
1 polymer ?
#
loop_
_entity_poly.entity_id
_entity_poly.type
_entity_poly.pdbx_seq_one_letter_code
_entity_poly.pdbx_strand_id
1 'polypeptide(L)'
;MDKFGSYTGKTTRTQMDAALREVNVSEYGEIAGYDHLYFFCYESFGDIYDIAKRFNDYIGMVKKQTGHDKVNLVFISLGGAVGTAYLDAYFNEDDVNRIVFVAAAVDGTTVMSDVFNGNFTLTDYELLYTDFLPSILGMLKVPEYEWLGGLASVVFRLLPHNRMERLQEALFSTIKDTLISKMFARCSTMWALIPSSEYPDLATKYLSDPESAPLKAITDKYCRAQSNNRQTISNIVKNTDVEIMNICGYGLDIPAVLSSYYTETSDNIINTSSASMGAKVAKPGETLGNDYKCAINSSYISPDGMIDAGAGYLPDTTWYVKNQSHLKLQKSKDVIHFCVELLANKDIHDIKSSGYPQFNNYRDSDNLYWLVEQFTDESGSMNLSKLNAANPTQAQRTEFTNAYNEAVALKNSHNWDAKTCDASVIRLSAIARELGILSGNFVTLEEYNKRIAKKQATDSLSQVLFSLFGTKSFWDL
;
A
#
# COMPACT_ATOMS: atom_id res chain seq x y z
N MET A 1 -18.67 -13.82 -21.02
CA MET A 1 -17.78 -13.61 -19.86
C MET A 1 -18.65 -13.05 -18.74
N ASP A 2 -19.32 -13.92 -18.00
CA ASP A 2 -19.97 -13.57 -16.73
C ASP A 2 -19.16 -14.25 -15.64
N LYS A 3 -18.47 -13.46 -14.79
CA LYS A 3 -17.99 -13.84 -13.44
C LYS A 3 -17.05 -12.74 -12.94
N PHE A 4 -17.64 -11.61 -12.56
CA PHE A 4 -17.36 -10.80 -11.35
C PHE A 4 -18.38 -9.66 -11.38
N GLY A 5 -19.66 -10.02 -11.33
CA GLY A 5 -20.75 -9.04 -11.21
C GLY A 5 -20.63 -8.33 -9.87
N SER A 6 -20.86 -7.02 -9.87
CA SER A 6 -20.93 -6.19 -8.66
C SER A 6 -21.84 -6.84 -7.63
N TYR A 7 -21.33 -7.10 -6.43
CA TYR A 7 -22.09 -7.74 -5.36
C TYR A 7 -23.15 -6.77 -4.84
N THR A 8 -24.42 -7.01 -5.18
CA THR A 8 -25.58 -6.21 -4.72
C THR A 8 -26.44 -6.96 -3.70
N GLY A 9 -25.85 -7.89 -2.93
CA GLY A 9 -26.55 -8.69 -1.91
C GLY A 9 -25.67 -9.04 -0.71
N LYS A 10 -26.26 -9.65 0.34
CA LYS A 10 -25.55 -10.09 1.55
C LYS A 10 -24.41 -11.06 1.16
N THR A 11 -23.17 -10.70 1.51
CA THR A 11 -21.98 -11.51 1.24
C THR A 11 -22.17 -12.91 1.82
N THR A 12 -22.11 -13.94 0.97
CA THR A 12 -22.12 -15.33 1.43
C THR A 12 -20.85 -15.62 2.23
N ARG A 13 -20.88 -16.62 3.13
CA ARG A 13 -19.70 -17.01 3.93
C ARG A 13 -18.48 -17.30 3.04
N THR A 14 -18.67 -17.97 1.91
CA THR A 14 -17.58 -18.24 0.94
C THR A 14 -16.99 -16.98 0.31
N GLN A 15 -17.81 -15.95 0.07
CA GLN A 15 -17.32 -14.67 -0.44
C GLN A 15 -16.59 -13.87 0.65
N MET A 16 -17.07 -13.95 1.89
CA MET A 16 -16.38 -13.37 3.06
C MET A 16 -15.00 -14.02 3.24
N ASP A 17 -14.92 -15.35 3.17
CA ASP A 17 -13.66 -16.09 3.26
C ASP A 17 -12.70 -15.75 2.10
N ALA A 18 -13.23 -15.45 0.90
CA ALA A 18 -12.42 -14.97 -0.21
C ALA A 18 -11.88 -13.57 0.04
N ALA A 19 -12.71 -12.63 0.50
CA ALA A 19 -12.29 -11.27 0.81
C ALA A 19 -11.27 -11.21 1.97
N LEU A 20 -11.48 -11.99 3.02
CA LEU A 20 -10.57 -12.08 4.16
C LEU A 20 -9.21 -12.70 3.82
N ARG A 21 -9.11 -13.47 2.72
CA ARG A 21 -7.82 -13.92 2.18
C ARG A 21 -7.08 -12.82 1.42
N GLU A 22 -7.82 -11.89 0.83
CA GLU A 22 -7.23 -10.74 0.12
C GLU A 22 -6.78 -9.66 1.10
N VAL A 23 -7.60 -9.29 2.10
CA VAL A 23 -7.22 -8.39 3.20
C VAL A 23 -7.81 -8.93 4.51
N ASN A 24 -6.95 -9.35 5.43
CA ASN A 24 -7.39 -10.01 6.67
C ASN A 24 -7.87 -9.02 7.74
N VAL A 25 -9.09 -8.52 7.60
CA VAL A 25 -9.79 -7.69 8.61
C VAL A 25 -10.69 -8.52 9.54
N SER A 26 -10.31 -9.78 9.81
CA SER A 26 -11.10 -10.68 10.68
C SER A 26 -11.31 -10.09 12.08
N GLU A 27 -10.32 -9.40 12.61
CA GLU A 27 -10.38 -8.69 13.89
C GLU A 27 -11.54 -7.69 13.96
N TYR A 28 -11.80 -6.94 12.88
CA TYR A 28 -12.95 -6.03 12.85
C TYR A 28 -14.28 -6.81 12.96
N GLY A 29 -14.37 -7.97 12.31
CA GLY A 29 -15.54 -8.85 12.41
C GLY A 29 -15.71 -9.44 13.82
N GLU A 30 -14.63 -9.66 14.56
CA GLU A 30 -14.66 -10.11 15.96
C GLU A 30 -15.13 -8.98 16.90
N ILE A 31 -14.74 -7.73 16.61
CA ILE A 31 -15.12 -6.55 17.42
C ILE A 31 -16.54 -6.06 17.11
N ALA A 32 -16.86 -5.85 15.83
CA ALA A 32 -18.11 -5.23 15.38
C ALA A 32 -19.20 -6.26 15.00
N GLY A 33 -18.85 -7.53 14.89
CA GLY A 33 -19.71 -8.58 14.32
C GLY A 33 -19.54 -8.72 12.81
N TYR A 34 -19.43 -9.96 12.33
CA TYR A 34 -19.28 -10.25 10.90
C TYR A 34 -20.49 -9.85 10.05
N ASP A 35 -21.65 -9.61 10.65
CA ASP A 35 -22.84 -9.03 10.01
C ASP A 35 -22.77 -7.51 9.82
N HIS A 36 -21.72 -6.86 10.36
CA HIS A 36 -21.41 -5.45 10.19
C HIS A 36 -20.14 -5.22 9.33
N LEU A 37 -19.58 -6.30 8.78
CA LEU A 37 -18.42 -6.27 7.88
C LEU A 37 -18.87 -6.45 6.42
N TYR A 38 -18.60 -5.46 5.57
CA TYR A 38 -19.05 -5.41 4.19
C TYR A 38 -17.89 -5.11 3.23
N PHE A 39 -17.92 -5.75 2.06
CA PHE A 39 -16.92 -5.57 1.00
C PHE A 39 -17.60 -5.14 -0.29
N PHE A 40 -17.26 -3.94 -0.76
CA PHE A 40 -17.66 -3.47 -2.08
C PHE A 40 -16.59 -3.85 -3.10
N CYS A 41 -16.88 -4.87 -3.92
CA CYS A 41 -16.02 -5.23 -5.05
C CYS A 41 -16.57 -4.63 -6.33
N TYR A 42 -15.67 -4.08 -7.15
CA TYR A 42 -15.98 -3.47 -8.44
C TYR A 42 -14.98 -3.90 -9.49
N GLU A 43 -15.34 -3.71 -10.76
CA GLU A 43 -14.44 -3.90 -11.88
C GLU A 43 -13.51 -2.69 -11.99
N SER A 44 -12.21 -2.91 -11.81
CA SER A 44 -11.19 -1.84 -11.88
C SER A 44 -11.05 -1.22 -13.26
N PHE A 45 -11.58 -1.86 -14.31
CA PHE A 45 -11.52 -1.41 -15.70
C PHE A 45 -12.87 -0.87 -16.20
N GLY A 46 -13.50 0.00 -15.41
CA GLY A 46 -14.81 0.57 -15.72
C GLY A 46 -14.87 2.10 -15.64
N ASP A 47 -16.10 2.61 -15.67
CA ASP A 47 -16.36 4.02 -15.46
C ASP A 47 -16.31 4.40 -13.97
N ILE A 48 -15.49 5.40 -13.62
CA ILE A 48 -15.24 5.79 -12.24
C ILE A 48 -16.49 6.34 -11.52
N TYR A 49 -17.36 7.08 -12.21
CA TYR A 49 -18.57 7.63 -11.61
C TYR A 49 -19.71 6.60 -11.56
N ASP A 50 -19.77 5.66 -12.51
CA ASP A 50 -20.67 4.51 -12.39
C ASP A 50 -20.27 3.59 -11.22
N ILE A 51 -18.96 3.42 -10.98
CA ILE A 51 -18.46 2.72 -9.79
C ILE A 51 -18.85 3.48 -8.52
N ALA A 52 -18.63 4.79 -8.47
CA ALA A 52 -18.99 5.63 -7.32
C ALA A 52 -20.51 5.62 -7.05
N LYS A 53 -21.34 5.64 -8.10
CA LYS A 53 -22.79 5.50 -7.97
C LYS A 53 -23.18 4.17 -7.34
N ARG A 54 -22.62 3.06 -7.85
CA ARG A 54 -22.89 1.71 -7.31
C ARG A 54 -22.40 1.59 -5.87
N PHE A 55 -21.30 2.25 -5.52
CA PHE A 55 -20.82 2.32 -4.15
C PHE A 55 -21.79 3.06 -3.24
N ASN A 56 -22.34 4.20 -3.68
CA ASN A 56 -23.40 4.92 -2.96
C ASN A 56 -24.66 4.06 -2.77
N ASP A 57 -25.13 3.39 -3.83
CA ASP A 57 -26.27 2.47 -3.75
C ASP A 57 -25.99 1.32 -2.75
N TYR A 58 -24.74 0.85 -2.68
CA TYR A 58 -24.29 -0.18 -1.74
C TYR A 58 -24.32 0.32 -0.29
N ILE A 59 -23.89 1.56 0.00
CA ILE A 59 -24.02 2.18 1.33
C ILE A 59 -25.50 2.19 1.76
N GLY A 60 -26.40 2.63 0.89
CA GLY A 60 -27.85 2.63 1.16
C GLY A 60 -28.40 1.23 1.46
N MET A 61 -27.93 0.21 0.73
CA MET A 61 -28.27 -1.18 1.01
C MET A 61 -27.77 -1.63 2.39
N VAL A 62 -26.51 -1.33 2.74
CA VAL A 62 -25.90 -1.70 4.04
C VAL A 62 -26.69 -1.10 5.19
N LYS A 63 -26.94 0.22 5.16
CA LYS A 63 -27.74 0.93 6.18
C LYS A 63 -29.12 0.30 6.36
N LYS A 64 -29.80 -0.03 5.25
CA LYS A 64 -31.11 -0.70 5.30
C LYS A 64 -31.05 -2.10 5.91
N GLN A 65 -29.98 -2.86 5.68
CA GLN A 65 -29.82 -4.22 6.21
C GLN A 65 -29.49 -4.23 7.69
N THR A 66 -28.61 -3.32 8.13
CA THR A 66 -28.14 -3.27 9.52
C THR A 66 -29.01 -2.39 10.42
N GLY A 67 -29.86 -1.54 9.83
CA GLY A 67 -30.66 -0.56 10.58
C GLY A 67 -29.86 0.61 11.14
N HIS A 68 -28.63 0.83 10.67
CA HIS A 68 -27.75 1.91 11.13
C HIS A 68 -27.86 3.16 10.25
N ASP A 69 -27.69 4.33 10.88
CA ASP A 69 -27.75 5.62 10.18
C ASP A 69 -26.45 5.98 9.46
N LYS A 70 -25.30 5.46 9.89
CA LYS A 70 -24.00 5.82 9.30
C LYS A 70 -23.12 4.60 9.11
N VAL A 71 -22.20 4.67 8.15
CA VAL A 71 -21.17 3.67 7.91
C VAL A 71 -19.76 4.23 8.13
N ASN A 72 -18.81 3.35 8.47
CA ASN A 72 -17.39 3.64 8.36
C ASN A 72 -16.89 3.11 7.01
N LEU A 73 -16.06 3.88 6.32
CA LEU A 73 -15.55 3.57 4.98
C LEU A 73 -14.04 3.38 5.01
N VAL A 74 -13.56 2.41 4.24
CA VAL A 74 -12.12 2.19 4.01
C VAL A 74 -11.83 2.20 2.52
N PHE A 75 -10.93 3.06 2.09
CA PHE A 75 -10.47 3.14 0.70
C PHE A 75 -9.01 2.72 0.61
N ILE A 76 -8.75 1.61 -0.09
CA ILE A 76 -7.41 1.02 -0.23
C ILE A 76 -6.94 1.18 -1.67
N SER A 77 -5.71 1.64 -1.91
CA SER A 77 -5.10 1.71 -3.25
C SER A 77 -5.98 2.48 -4.24
N LEU A 78 -6.34 1.87 -5.38
CA LEU A 78 -7.28 2.42 -6.38
C LEU A 78 -8.63 2.82 -5.77
N GLY A 79 -9.04 2.23 -4.65
CA GLY A 79 -10.21 2.66 -3.89
C GLY A 79 -10.16 4.14 -3.51
N GLY A 80 -8.98 4.73 -3.36
CA GLY A 80 -8.81 6.18 -3.17
C GLY A 80 -9.40 7.01 -4.30
N ALA A 81 -9.25 6.57 -5.55
CA ALA A 81 -9.83 7.24 -6.71
C ALA A 81 -11.35 7.12 -6.73
N VAL A 82 -11.89 5.94 -6.37
CA VAL A 82 -13.33 5.76 -6.16
C VAL A 82 -13.84 6.68 -5.04
N GLY A 83 -13.06 6.81 -3.96
CA GLY A 83 -13.33 7.74 -2.86
C GLY A 83 -13.43 9.18 -3.34
N THR A 84 -12.49 9.67 -4.14
CA THR A 84 -12.55 11.00 -4.77
C THR A 84 -13.84 11.19 -5.57
N ALA A 85 -14.21 10.25 -6.43
CA ALA A 85 -15.43 10.34 -7.24
C ALA A 85 -16.72 10.28 -6.40
N TYR A 86 -16.72 9.49 -5.31
CA TYR A 86 -17.83 9.44 -4.35
C TYR A 86 -17.97 10.76 -3.59
N LEU A 87 -16.86 11.33 -3.10
CA LEU A 87 -16.84 12.62 -2.40
C LEU A 87 -17.32 13.77 -3.30
N ASP A 88 -17.01 13.73 -4.60
CA ASP A 88 -17.48 14.71 -5.57
C ASP A 88 -18.99 14.61 -5.84
N ALA A 89 -19.51 13.40 -6.04
CA ALA A 89 -20.81 13.21 -6.68
C ALA A 89 -21.94 12.76 -5.75
N TYR A 90 -21.61 12.13 -4.61
CA TYR A 90 -22.59 11.38 -3.82
C TYR A 90 -22.47 11.54 -2.30
N PHE A 91 -21.37 12.12 -1.79
CA PHE A 91 -21.16 12.25 -0.35
C PHE A 91 -22.31 12.99 0.35
N ASN A 92 -22.70 12.42 1.49
CA ASN A 92 -23.68 12.97 2.41
C ASN A 92 -23.19 12.71 3.84
N GLU A 93 -23.11 13.76 4.64
CA GLU A 93 -22.64 13.71 6.04
C GLU A 93 -23.52 12.87 6.95
N ASP A 94 -24.80 12.71 6.58
CA ASP A 94 -25.76 11.87 7.29
C ASP A 94 -25.57 10.37 7.02
N ASP A 95 -24.80 10.00 6.00
CA ASP A 95 -24.57 8.60 5.61
C ASP A 95 -23.24 8.05 6.12
N VAL A 96 -22.28 8.91 6.48
CA VAL A 96 -20.90 8.53 6.80
C VAL A 96 -20.50 9.01 8.19
N ASN A 97 -19.84 8.13 8.95
CA ASN A 97 -19.28 8.46 10.27
C ASN A 97 -17.77 8.71 10.17
N ARG A 98 -17.02 7.78 9.57
CA ARG A 98 -15.57 7.85 9.47
C ARG A 98 -15.08 7.32 8.12
N ILE A 99 -14.02 7.92 7.57
CA ILE A 99 -13.36 7.50 6.33
C ILE A 99 -11.87 7.27 6.63
N VAL A 100 -11.36 6.08 6.31
CA VAL A 100 -9.93 5.75 6.41
C VAL A 100 -9.39 5.46 5.01
N PHE A 101 -8.42 6.25 4.58
CA PHE A 101 -7.63 5.98 3.38
C PHE A 101 -6.39 5.17 3.76
N VAL A 102 -6.08 4.12 3.00
CA VAL A 102 -4.92 3.26 3.26
C VAL A 102 -4.15 3.02 1.97
N ALA A 103 -2.93 3.56 1.89
CA ALA A 103 -2.09 3.56 0.70
C ALA A 103 -2.91 3.93 -0.54
N ALA A 104 -3.70 5.01 -0.46
CA ALA A 104 -4.75 5.31 -1.41
C ALA A 104 -4.26 6.21 -2.54
N ALA A 105 -4.73 5.97 -3.78
CA ALA A 105 -4.38 6.77 -4.95
C ALA A 105 -5.19 8.08 -5.03
N VAL A 106 -5.10 8.93 -4.00
CA VAL A 106 -5.91 10.16 -3.87
C VAL A 106 -5.60 11.16 -4.99
N ASP A 107 -4.33 11.31 -5.36
CA ASP A 107 -3.87 12.08 -6.53
C ASP A 107 -3.20 11.16 -7.57
N GLY A 108 -3.72 9.94 -7.72
CA GLY A 108 -3.18 8.97 -8.67
C GLY A 108 -1.77 8.48 -8.32
N THR A 109 -1.00 8.09 -9.33
CA THR A 109 0.40 7.66 -9.22
C THR A 109 1.21 8.08 -10.44
N THR A 110 2.44 8.52 -10.21
CA THR A 110 3.41 8.80 -11.29
C THR A 110 3.76 7.57 -12.12
N VAL A 111 3.53 6.36 -11.61
CA VAL A 111 3.63 5.13 -12.42
C VAL A 111 2.72 5.20 -13.64
N MET A 112 1.49 5.69 -13.45
CA MET A 112 0.52 5.76 -14.53
C MET A 112 0.90 6.85 -15.54
N SER A 113 1.35 8.02 -15.07
CA SER A 113 1.81 9.06 -15.99
C SER A 113 3.05 8.65 -16.78
N ASP A 114 4.00 7.95 -16.15
CA ASP A 114 5.17 7.42 -16.86
C ASP A 114 4.79 6.40 -17.93
N VAL A 115 3.85 5.49 -17.64
CA VAL A 115 3.33 4.53 -18.61
C VAL A 115 2.64 5.23 -19.79
N PHE A 116 1.81 6.25 -19.52
CA PHE A 116 1.13 7.01 -20.57
C PHE A 116 2.09 7.86 -21.40
N ASN A 117 3.15 8.39 -20.79
CA ASN A 117 4.16 9.18 -21.50
C ASN A 117 5.16 8.32 -22.26
N GLY A 118 5.33 7.06 -21.86
CA GLY A 118 6.43 6.23 -22.33
C GLY A 118 7.76 6.58 -21.66
N ASN A 119 7.71 7.06 -20.41
CA ASN A 119 8.88 7.50 -19.66
C ASN A 119 9.52 6.31 -18.93
N PHE A 120 10.24 5.47 -19.67
CA PHE A 120 10.97 4.35 -19.10
C PHE A 120 12.44 4.68 -18.97
N THR A 121 13.02 4.32 -17.83
CA THR A 121 14.44 4.44 -17.55
C THR A 121 15.13 3.21 -18.12
N LEU A 122 15.85 3.43 -19.22
CA LEU A 122 16.59 2.41 -19.96
C LEU A 122 17.90 2.01 -19.26
N THR A 123 18.00 2.27 -17.96
CA THR A 123 19.19 2.02 -17.13
C THR A 123 19.20 0.62 -16.55
N ASP A 124 18.05 -0.06 -16.45
CA ASP A 124 17.94 -1.45 -15.99
C ASP A 124 17.03 -2.28 -16.91
N TYR A 125 17.60 -2.75 -18.02
CA TYR A 125 16.92 -3.59 -18.99
C TYR A 125 16.50 -4.93 -18.42
N GLU A 126 17.28 -5.54 -17.52
CA GLU A 126 16.91 -6.83 -16.94
C GLU A 126 15.63 -6.67 -16.12
N LEU A 127 15.54 -5.65 -15.25
CA LEU A 127 14.34 -5.38 -14.46
C LEU A 127 13.09 -5.10 -15.32
N LEU A 128 13.25 -4.38 -16.44
CA LEU A 128 12.17 -4.17 -17.41
C LEU A 128 11.57 -5.49 -17.89
N TYR A 129 12.42 -6.45 -18.26
CA TYR A 129 11.99 -7.69 -18.90
C TYR A 129 11.66 -8.82 -17.93
N THR A 130 12.35 -8.90 -16.78
CA THR A 130 12.17 -9.99 -15.82
C THR A 130 11.06 -9.71 -14.82
N ASP A 131 10.84 -8.44 -14.47
CA ASP A 131 9.94 -8.08 -13.38
C ASP A 131 8.84 -7.13 -13.84
N PHE A 132 9.16 -6.02 -14.50
CA PHE A 132 8.16 -4.99 -14.78
C PHE A 132 7.13 -5.38 -15.84
N LEU A 133 7.57 -5.79 -17.04
CA LEU A 133 6.65 -6.24 -18.09
C LEU A 133 5.84 -7.47 -17.66
N PRO A 134 6.43 -8.50 -17.03
CA PRO A 134 5.65 -9.59 -16.47
C PRO A 134 4.68 -9.15 -15.38
N SER A 135 5.06 -8.18 -14.52
CA SER A 135 4.15 -7.65 -13.48
C SER A 135 2.98 -6.88 -14.07
N ILE A 136 3.20 -6.05 -15.09
CA ILE A 136 2.11 -5.39 -15.83
C ILE A 136 1.23 -6.43 -16.51
N LEU A 137 1.80 -7.40 -17.25
CA LEU A 137 1.02 -8.42 -17.96
C LEU A 137 0.27 -9.35 -16.99
N GLY A 138 0.87 -9.68 -15.86
CA GLY A 138 0.27 -10.45 -14.78
C GLY A 138 -0.84 -9.69 -14.04
N MET A 139 -0.67 -8.39 -13.80
CA MET A 139 -1.71 -7.50 -13.26
C MET A 139 -2.94 -7.46 -14.19
N LEU A 140 -2.73 -7.58 -15.50
CA LEU A 140 -3.79 -7.60 -16.51
C LEU A 140 -4.44 -8.99 -16.69
N LYS A 141 -4.01 -10.00 -15.92
CA LYS A 141 -4.52 -11.39 -15.94
C LYS A 141 -4.70 -11.95 -17.35
N VAL A 142 -3.73 -11.74 -18.24
CA VAL A 142 -3.74 -12.34 -19.59
C VAL A 142 -2.97 -13.67 -19.53
N PRO A 143 -3.64 -14.81 -19.28
CA PRO A 143 -2.96 -16.07 -18.90
C PRO A 143 -2.14 -16.66 -20.05
N GLU A 144 -2.45 -16.24 -21.27
CA GLU A 144 -1.83 -16.66 -22.51
C GLU A 144 -0.47 -15.98 -22.81
N TYR A 145 0.02 -15.07 -21.96
CA TYR A 145 1.31 -14.38 -22.14
C TYR A 145 2.29 -14.47 -20.97
N GLU A 146 1.98 -15.19 -19.89
CA GLU A 146 2.94 -15.45 -18.78
C GLU A 146 4.24 -16.09 -19.30
N TRP A 147 4.15 -16.93 -20.33
CA TRP A 147 5.30 -17.59 -20.97
C TRP A 147 6.15 -16.65 -21.85
N LEU A 148 5.63 -15.50 -22.30
CA LEU A 148 6.39 -14.51 -23.06
C LEU A 148 7.41 -13.77 -22.18
N GLY A 149 7.09 -13.52 -20.91
CA GLY A 149 8.03 -12.90 -19.95
C GLY A 149 9.27 -13.77 -19.68
N GLY A 150 9.10 -15.10 -19.67
CA GLY A 150 10.20 -16.04 -19.50
C GLY A 150 11.09 -16.23 -20.73
N LEU A 151 10.57 -16.06 -21.95
CA LEU A 151 11.35 -16.16 -23.20
C LEU A 151 12.02 -14.85 -23.61
N ALA A 152 11.43 -13.71 -23.24
CA ALA A 152 12.00 -12.39 -23.35
C ALA A 152 13.43 -12.34 -22.79
N SER A 153 13.62 -12.75 -21.52
CA SER A 153 14.92 -12.72 -20.84
C SER A 153 16.03 -13.52 -21.55
N VAL A 154 15.68 -14.61 -22.25
CA VAL A 154 16.65 -15.45 -22.98
C VAL A 154 17.00 -14.87 -24.35
N VAL A 155 16.03 -14.32 -25.07
CA VAL A 155 16.25 -13.69 -26.39
C VAL A 155 16.98 -12.34 -26.25
N PHE A 156 16.71 -11.59 -25.18
CA PHE A 156 17.29 -10.25 -24.96
C PHE A 156 18.76 -10.28 -24.52
N ARG A 157 19.21 -11.34 -23.84
CA ARG A 157 20.63 -11.56 -23.50
C ARG A 157 21.55 -11.83 -24.71
N LEU A 158 20.97 -12.05 -25.90
CA LEU A 158 21.71 -12.43 -27.11
C LEU A 158 21.73 -11.32 -28.19
N LEU A 159 21.16 -10.14 -27.93
CA LEU A 159 21.02 -9.08 -28.92
C LEU A 159 22.10 -7.97 -28.77
N PRO A 160 22.73 -7.52 -29.87
CA PRO A 160 23.68 -6.39 -29.84
C PRO A 160 22.99 -5.04 -29.63
N HIS A 161 23.72 -4.08 -29.05
CA HIS A 161 23.20 -2.80 -28.51
C HIS A 161 22.39 -1.95 -29.50
N ASN A 162 22.79 -1.94 -30.79
CA ASN A 162 22.10 -1.23 -31.88
C ASN A 162 20.74 -1.86 -32.28
N ARG A 163 20.40 -3.03 -31.76
CA ARG A 163 19.06 -3.64 -31.90
C ARG A 163 18.16 -3.39 -30.69
N MET A 164 18.69 -2.81 -29.61
CA MET A 164 17.94 -2.47 -28.41
C MET A 164 17.05 -1.24 -28.61
N GLU A 165 17.51 -0.22 -29.33
CA GLU A 165 16.69 0.97 -29.67
C GLU A 165 15.43 0.57 -30.48
N ARG A 166 15.59 -0.31 -31.48
CA ARG A 166 14.47 -0.85 -32.27
C ARG A 166 13.52 -1.72 -31.44
N LEU A 167 14.06 -2.45 -30.47
CA LEU A 167 13.27 -3.25 -29.55
C LEU A 167 12.50 -2.36 -28.58
N GLN A 168 13.09 -1.25 -28.10
CA GLN A 168 12.40 -0.23 -27.33
C GLN A 168 11.26 0.36 -28.15
N GLU A 169 11.52 0.85 -29.36
CA GLU A 169 10.47 1.38 -30.24
C GLU A 169 9.33 0.36 -30.46
N ALA A 170 9.66 -0.92 -30.62
CA ALA A 170 8.67 -1.99 -30.77
C ALA A 170 7.92 -2.32 -29.46
N LEU A 171 8.58 -2.25 -28.30
CA LEU A 171 7.97 -2.45 -27.00
C LEU A 171 7.05 -1.27 -26.67
N PHE A 172 7.50 -0.05 -26.92
CA PHE A 172 6.74 1.19 -26.80
C PHE A 172 5.53 1.19 -27.71
N SER A 173 5.69 0.81 -28.97
CA SER A 173 4.55 0.68 -29.88
C SER A 173 3.58 -0.40 -29.38
N THR A 174 4.08 -1.52 -28.85
CA THR A 174 3.24 -2.58 -28.30
C THR A 174 2.48 -2.15 -27.03
N ILE A 175 3.13 -1.46 -26.09
CA ILE A 175 2.52 -0.88 -24.89
C ILE A 175 1.46 0.16 -25.30
N LYS A 176 1.81 1.03 -26.25
CA LYS A 176 0.89 2.05 -26.77
C LYS A 176 -0.32 1.44 -27.47
N ASP A 177 -0.11 0.43 -28.32
CA ASP A 177 -1.17 -0.20 -29.12
C ASP A 177 -2.03 -1.16 -28.30
N THR A 178 -1.48 -1.76 -27.25
CA THR A 178 -2.16 -2.79 -26.43
C THR A 178 -2.72 -2.24 -25.14
N LEU A 179 -1.94 -1.48 -24.36
CA LEU A 179 -2.38 -0.99 -23.05
C LEU A 179 -3.10 0.34 -23.19
N ILE A 180 -2.44 1.33 -23.78
CA ILE A 180 -3.00 2.68 -23.85
C ILE A 180 -4.20 2.70 -24.79
N SER A 181 -4.06 2.22 -26.03
CA SER A 181 -5.10 2.37 -27.06
C SER A 181 -6.26 1.39 -26.92
N LYS A 182 -6.05 0.17 -26.41
CA LYS A 182 -7.11 -0.85 -26.30
C LYS A 182 -7.71 -0.98 -24.91
N MET A 183 -6.94 -0.75 -23.84
CA MET A 183 -7.41 -0.96 -22.46
C MET A 183 -7.69 0.35 -21.71
N PHE A 184 -6.79 1.33 -21.79
CA PHE A 184 -6.91 2.55 -20.98
C PHE A 184 -7.70 3.66 -21.67
N ALA A 185 -7.66 3.76 -23.00
CA ALA A 185 -8.35 4.77 -23.79
C ALA A 185 -9.88 4.70 -23.72
N ARG A 186 -10.46 3.75 -22.96
CA ARG A 186 -11.91 3.65 -22.70
C ARG A 186 -12.24 3.49 -21.21
N CYS A 187 -11.25 3.56 -20.32
CA CYS A 187 -11.42 3.27 -18.90
C CYS A 187 -11.12 4.52 -18.05
N SER A 188 -12.16 5.25 -17.65
CA SER A 188 -11.98 6.47 -16.84
C SER A 188 -11.33 6.19 -15.48
N THR A 189 -11.41 4.96 -14.96
CA THR A 189 -10.71 4.54 -13.74
C THR A 189 -9.17 4.50 -13.90
N MET A 190 -8.63 4.16 -15.08
CA MET A 190 -7.18 4.23 -15.32
C MET A 190 -6.71 5.67 -15.50
N TRP A 191 -7.53 6.51 -16.12
CA TRP A 191 -7.29 7.95 -16.19
C TRP A 191 -7.34 8.63 -14.82
N ALA A 192 -8.17 8.13 -13.91
CA ALA A 192 -8.25 8.60 -12.53
C ALA A 192 -6.99 8.31 -11.70
N LEU A 193 -6.10 7.43 -12.19
CA LEU A 193 -4.80 7.16 -11.59
C LEU A 193 -3.69 8.09 -12.11
N ILE A 194 -3.97 8.96 -13.07
CA ILE A 194 -3.01 9.97 -13.51
C ILE A 194 -3.04 11.13 -12.49
N PRO A 195 -1.88 11.61 -12.01
CA PRO A 195 -1.84 12.79 -11.15
C PRO A 195 -2.51 14.00 -11.79
N SER A 196 -3.24 14.78 -10.99
CA SER A 196 -4.07 15.87 -11.53
C SER A 196 -3.25 16.92 -12.27
N SER A 197 -1.98 17.10 -11.88
CA SER A 197 -1.02 18.01 -12.52
C SER A 197 -0.58 17.57 -13.92
N GLU A 198 -0.56 16.26 -14.20
CA GLU A 198 -0.10 15.68 -15.46
C GLU A 198 -1.25 15.34 -16.42
N TYR A 199 -2.47 15.22 -15.89
CA TYR A 199 -3.66 14.91 -16.68
C TYR A 199 -3.90 15.85 -17.87
N PRO A 200 -3.82 17.19 -17.77
CA PRO A 200 -4.16 18.09 -18.90
C PRO A 200 -3.34 17.83 -20.16
N ASP A 201 -2.04 17.58 -20.01
CA ASP A 201 -1.13 17.32 -21.12
C ASP A 201 -1.42 15.95 -21.75
N LEU A 202 -1.64 14.93 -20.92
CA LEU A 202 -1.98 13.59 -21.37
C LEU A 202 -3.36 13.52 -22.05
N ALA A 203 -4.35 14.24 -21.52
CA ALA A 203 -5.67 14.35 -22.14
C ALA A 203 -5.60 15.07 -23.48
N THR A 204 -4.79 16.12 -23.60
CA THR A 204 -4.54 16.78 -24.89
C THR A 204 -3.88 15.82 -25.89
N LYS A 205 -2.96 14.99 -25.44
CA LYS A 205 -2.24 14.03 -26.29
C LYS A 205 -3.12 12.89 -26.78
N TYR A 206 -3.99 12.33 -25.93
CA TYR A 206 -4.71 11.07 -26.22
C TYR A 206 -6.24 11.19 -26.30
N LEU A 207 -6.84 12.29 -25.86
CA LEU A 207 -8.30 12.48 -25.81
C LEU A 207 -8.77 13.71 -26.61
N SER A 208 -8.03 14.11 -27.64
CA SER A 208 -8.35 15.29 -28.47
C SER A 208 -9.23 14.97 -29.68
N ASP A 209 -9.39 13.69 -30.03
CA ASP A 209 -10.22 13.28 -31.16
C ASP A 209 -11.73 13.26 -30.78
N PRO A 210 -12.64 13.37 -31.76
CA PRO A 210 -14.07 13.35 -31.48
C PRO A 210 -14.60 12.05 -30.85
N GLU A 211 -13.96 10.90 -31.10
CA GLU A 211 -14.43 9.60 -30.57
C GLU A 211 -14.17 9.48 -29.06
N SER A 212 -13.12 10.12 -28.56
CA SER A 212 -12.75 10.14 -27.14
C SER A 212 -13.50 11.20 -26.32
N ALA A 213 -14.29 12.08 -26.94
CA ALA A 213 -14.98 13.17 -26.25
C ALA A 213 -15.85 12.75 -25.05
N PRO A 214 -16.62 11.64 -25.08
CA PRO A 214 -17.37 11.18 -23.91
C PRO A 214 -16.46 10.79 -22.74
N LEU A 215 -15.38 10.06 -23.00
CA LEU A 215 -14.41 9.70 -21.98
C LEU A 215 -13.74 10.95 -21.42
N LYS A 216 -13.33 11.88 -22.30
CA LYS A 216 -12.71 13.15 -21.90
C LYS A 216 -13.61 13.93 -20.95
N ALA A 217 -14.91 13.98 -21.19
CA ALA A 217 -15.85 14.68 -20.31
C ALA A 217 -15.86 14.09 -18.89
N ILE A 218 -15.81 12.77 -18.78
CA ILE A 218 -15.73 12.05 -17.50
C ILE A 218 -14.40 12.32 -16.80
N THR A 219 -13.29 12.17 -17.53
CA THR A 219 -11.95 12.33 -16.96
C THR A 219 -11.63 13.79 -16.62
N ASP A 220 -12.15 14.75 -17.40
CA ASP A 220 -12.08 16.18 -17.07
C ASP A 220 -12.87 16.48 -15.78
N LYS A 221 -14.05 15.87 -15.62
CA LYS A 221 -14.82 15.98 -14.38
C LYS A 221 -14.02 15.41 -13.20
N TYR A 222 -13.46 14.23 -13.35
CA TYR A 222 -12.65 13.59 -12.32
C TYR A 222 -11.39 14.41 -11.96
N CYS A 223 -10.62 14.89 -12.95
CA CYS A 223 -9.43 15.70 -12.70
C CYS A 223 -9.76 16.99 -11.91
N ARG A 224 -10.93 17.61 -12.17
CA ARG A 224 -11.42 18.74 -11.36
C ARG A 224 -11.71 18.32 -9.91
N ALA A 225 -12.39 17.19 -9.71
CA ALA A 225 -12.65 16.65 -8.37
C ALA A 225 -11.34 16.36 -7.61
N GLN A 226 -10.41 15.67 -8.27
CA GLN A 226 -9.09 15.33 -7.75
C GLN A 226 -8.28 16.57 -7.37
N SER A 227 -8.20 17.56 -8.25
CA SER A 227 -7.54 18.86 -7.98
C SER A 227 -8.16 19.61 -6.80
N ASN A 228 -9.47 19.42 -6.57
CA ASN A 228 -10.21 20.06 -5.49
C ASN A 228 -10.17 19.28 -4.17
N ASN A 229 -9.55 18.08 -4.12
CA ASN A 229 -9.60 17.21 -2.95
C ASN A 229 -9.14 17.91 -1.66
N ARG A 230 -8.10 18.76 -1.72
CA ARG A 230 -7.68 19.55 -0.57
C ARG A 230 -8.83 20.37 0.01
N GLN A 231 -9.58 21.08 -0.85
CA GLN A 231 -10.70 21.91 -0.43
C GLN A 231 -11.89 21.05 0.02
N THR A 232 -12.24 20.01 -0.73
CA THR A 232 -13.35 19.10 -0.42
C THR A 232 -13.17 18.43 0.94
N ILE A 233 -12.03 17.76 1.14
CA ILE A 233 -11.70 17.06 2.40
C ILE A 233 -11.61 18.05 3.57
N SER A 234 -10.95 19.19 3.38
CA SER A 234 -10.88 20.22 4.42
C SER A 234 -12.26 20.75 4.81
N ASN A 235 -13.17 20.91 3.84
CA ASN A 235 -14.52 21.38 4.12
C ASN A 235 -15.33 20.33 4.87
N ILE A 236 -15.21 19.04 4.55
CA ILE A 236 -15.89 17.97 5.26
C ILE A 236 -15.45 17.96 6.73
N VAL A 237 -14.15 17.91 7.00
CA VAL A 237 -13.62 17.84 8.37
C VAL A 237 -13.92 19.10 9.20
N LYS A 238 -14.06 20.26 8.55
CA LYS A 238 -14.34 21.53 9.27
C LYS A 238 -15.82 21.77 9.54
N ASN A 239 -16.71 21.29 8.68
CA ASN A 239 -18.12 21.68 8.70
C ASN A 239 -19.07 20.53 9.04
N THR A 240 -18.55 19.32 9.24
CA THR A 240 -19.33 18.12 9.53
C THR A 240 -18.67 17.33 10.66
N ASP A 241 -19.39 16.39 11.26
CA ASP A 241 -18.84 15.46 12.25
C ASP A 241 -18.13 14.25 11.61
N VAL A 242 -17.93 14.25 10.29
CA VAL A 242 -17.27 13.14 9.58
C VAL A 242 -15.77 13.22 9.78
N GLU A 243 -15.21 12.15 10.33
CA GLU A 243 -13.77 12.02 10.54
C GLU A 243 -13.10 11.42 9.31
N ILE A 244 -11.99 12.02 8.86
CA ILE A 244 -11.18 11.51 7.76
C ILE A 244 -9.76 11.27 8.25
N MET A 245 -9.27 10.05 8.02
CA MET A 245 -7.97 9.56 8.45
C MET A 245 -7.22 8.91 7.30
N ASN A 246 -5.89 8.85 7.40
CA ASN A 246 -5.05 8.32 6.35
C ASN A 246 -3.84 7.55 6.88
N ILE A 247 -3.54 6.40 6.29
CA ILE A 247 -2.31 5.64 6.52
C ILE A 247 -1.61 5.46 5.18
N CYS A 248 -0.35 5.89 5.05
CA CYS A 248 0.41 5.76 3.81
C CYS A 248 1.83 5.24 4.02
N GLY A 249 2.36 4.55 3.00
CA GLY A 249 3.76 4.10 2.98
C GLY A 249 4.69 5.18 2.42
N TYR A 250 5.98 5.09 2.77
CA TYR A 250 7.04 5.90 2.17
C TYR A 250 8.41 5.22 2.27
N GLY A 251 9.41 5.76 1.58
CA GLY A 251 10.81 5.31 1.71
C GLY A 251 11.17 4.13 0.81
N LEU A 252 10.26 3.70 -0.07
CA LEU A 252 10.55 2.74 -1.13
C LEU A 252 10.55 3.42 -2.49
N ASP A 253 11.34 2.87 -3.41
CA ASP A 253 11.44 3.42 -4.75
C ASP A 253 10.30 2.90 -5.63
N ILE A 254 9.86 3.76 -6.56
CA ILE A 254 9.07 3.35 -7.74
C ILE A 254 9.87 2.30 -8.53
N PRO A 255 9.29 1.41 -9.37
CA PRO A 255 10.10 0.47 -10.13
C PRO A 255 11.15 1.20 -10.98
N ALA A 256 12.42 0.77 -10.86
CA ALA A 256 13.59 1.47 -11.44
C ALA A 256 13.66 1.55 -12.97
N VAL A 257 12.60 1.07 -13.62
CA VAL A 257 12.34 1.09 -15.05
C VAL A 257 11.45 2.27 -15.47
N LEU A 258 10.93 3.04 -14.52
CA LEU A 258 10.13 4.24 -14.77
C LEU A 258 10.89 5.48 -14.33
N SER A 259 10.73 6.59 -15.07
CA SER A 259 11.45 7.85 -14.80
C SER A 259 11.21 8.41 -13.41
N SER A 260 10.02 8.22 -12.85
CA SER A 260 9.70 8.64 -11.48
C SER A 260 10.49 7.92 -10.39
N TYR A 261 11.22 6.84 -10.71
CA TYR A 261 12.23 6.23 -9.82
C TYR A 261 13.21 7.24 -9.24
N TYR A 262 13.61 8.24 -10.02
CA TYR A 262 14.62 9.23 -9.60
C TYR A 262 14.02 10.45 -8.88
N THR A 263 12.69 10.60 -8.89
CA THR A 263 12.04 11.83 -8.43
C THR A 263 11.08 11.60 -7.28
N GLU A 264 10.51 10.40 -7.15
CA GLU A 264 9.46 10.09 -6.20
C GLU A 264 9.87 8.97 -5.24
N THR A 265 9.66 9.21 -3.95
CA THR A 265 9.58 8.12 -2.96
C THR A 265 8.14 7.66 -2.81
N SER A 266 7.94 6.40 -2.48
CA SER A 266 6.67 5.68 -2.62
C SER A 266 6.55 4.51 -1.66
N ASP A 267 5.49 3.74 -1.84
CA ASP A 267 5.33 2.37 -1.31
C ASP A 267 5.64 1.29 -2.36
N ASN A 268 6.43 1.60 -3.40
CA ASN A 268 6.65 0.89 -4.66
C ASN A 268 5.63 1.14 -5.77
N ILE A 269 4.44 1.66 -5.49
CA ILE A 269 3.41 1.83 -6.54
C ILE A 269 2.85 3.24 -6.53
N ILE A 270 2.51 3.79 -5.38
CA ILE A 270 1.93 5.12 -5.23
C ILE A 270 2.96 6.02 -4.58
N ASN A 271 3.28 7.13 -5.26
CA ASN A 271 4.18 8.15 -4.72
C ASN A 271 3.59 8.73 -3.42
N THR A 272 4.48 8.95 -2.44
CA THR A 272 4.11 9.30 -1.07
C THR A 272 3.32 10.61 -1.03
N SER A 273 3.65 11.59 -1.87
CA SER A 273 2.94 12.86 -1.96
C SER A 273 1.45 12.67 -2.32
N SER A 274 1.12 11.72 -3.20
CA SER A 274 -0.27 11.34 -3.50
C SER A 274 -0.92 10.61 -2.33
N ALA A 275 -0.29 9.52 -1.86
CA ALA A 275 -0.86 8.66 -0.81
C ALA A 275 -1.06 9.38 0.53
N SER A 276 -0.22 10.38 0.82
CA SER A 276 -0.28 11.18 2.05
C SER A 276 -1.19 12.40 1.97
N MET A 277 -1.95 12.55 0.88
CA MET A 277 -2.79 13.71 0.66
C MET A 277 -1.98 15.02 0.66
N GLY A 278 -0.91 15.06 -0.13
CA GLY A 278 -0.18 16.29 -0.44
C GLY A 278 0.89 16.70 0.57
N ALA A 279 1.43 15.77 1.37
CA ALA A 279 2.60 16.09 2.18
C ALA A 279 3.79 16.50 1.30
N LYS A 280 4.70 17.31 1.86
CA LYS A 280 5.93 17.65 1.17
C LYS A 280 6.94 16.53 1.41
N VAL A 281 7.51 16.02 0.32
CA VAL A 281 8.40 14.87 0.35
C VAL A 281 9.70 15.19 -0.38
N ALA A 282 10.82 14.77 0.19
CA ALA A 282 12.14 14.85 -0.43
C ALA A 282 12.27 13.80 -1.54
N LYS A 283 13.22 14.00 -2.45
CA LYS A 283 13.54 13.01 -3.48
C LYS A 283 14.14 11.74 -2.87
N PRO A 284 14.13 10.61 -3.60
CA PRO A 284 14.83 9.40 -3.18
C PRO A 284 16.28 9.67 -2.77
N GLY A 285 16.66 9.21 -1.58
CA GLY A 285 18.01 9.39 -1.02
C GLY A 285 18.32 10.79 -0.45
N GLU A 286 17.40 11.75 -0.54
CA GLU A 286 17.58 13.12 -0.04
C GLU A 286 16.77 13.38 1.25
N THR A 287 17.06 14.51 1.90
CA THR A 287 16.24 15.08 2.98
C THR A 287 15.71 16.45 2.54
N LEU A 288 14.73 17.01 3.26
CA LEU A 288 14.24 18.36 2.99
C LEU A 288 15.32 19.44 3.19
N GLY A 289 16.38 19.12 3.94
CA GLY A 289 17.52 20.00 4.23
C GLY A 289 17.30 20.86 5.48
N ASN A 290 18.41 21.32 6.08
CA ASN A 290 18.39 22.05 7.35
C ASN A 290 17.71 23.44 7.26
N ASP A 291 17.72 24.06 6.08
CA ASP A 291 17.13 25.37 5.85
C ASP A 291 15.64 25.30 5.42
N TYR A 292 15.07 24.10 5.37
CA TYR A 292 13.67 23.91 5.01
C TYR A 292 12.74 24.49 6.08
N LYS A 293 11.74 25.26 5.62
CA LYS A 293 10.72 25.84 6.49
C LYS A 293 9.56 24.88 6.60
N CYS A 294 9.40 24.28 7.78
CA CYS A 294 8.28 23.40 8.11
C CYS A 294 6.94 24.13 7.87
N ALA A 295 5.96 23.43 7.30
CA ALA A 295 4.63 23.99 7.06
C ALA A 295 3.89 24.32 8.37
N ILE A 296 4.09 23.50 9.42
CA ILE A 296 3.53 23.72 10.76
C ILE A 296 4.66 23.93 11.77
N ASN A 297 5.35 22.86 12.17
CA ASN A 297 6.52 22.90 13.04
C ASN A 297 7.32 21.58 12.91
N SER A 298 8.48 21.49 13.56
CA SER A 298 9.40 20.36 13.42
C SER A 298 8.86 19.01 13.92
N SER A 299 7.79 18.96 14.72
CA SER A 299 7.17 17.69 15.16
C SER A 299 6.47 16.94 14.03
N TYR A 300 6.14 17.62 12.92
CA TYR A 300 5.55 17.03 11.71
C TYR A 300 6.60 16.64 10.66
N ILE A 301 7.89 16.77 11.00
CA ILE A 301 8.97 16.30 10.15
C ILE A 301 9.29 14.87 10.52
N SER A 302 9.40 13.99 9.51
CA SER A 302 9.78 12.60 9.76
C SER A 302 11.16 12.50 10.42
N PRO A 303 11.42 11.49 11.26
CA PRO A 303 12.72 11.35 11.95
C PRO A 303 13.94 11.25 11.02
N ASP A 304 13.74 10.84 9.76
CA ASP A 304 14.76 10.79 8.71
C ASP A 304 14.83 12.07 7.85
N GLY A 305 14.02 13.08 8.14
CA GLY A 305 14.01 14.37 7.45
C GLY A 305 13.46 14.34 6.02
N MET A 306 12.80 13.24 5.61
CA MET A 306 12.28 13.09 4.25
C MET A 306 10.89 13.69 4.02
N ILE A 307 10.06 13.80 5.07
CA ILE A 307 8.66 14.19 4.95
C ILE A 307 8.35 15.37 5.87
N ASP A 308 7.60 16.33 5.36
CA ASP A 308 6.85 17.32 6.15
C ASP A 308 5.36 17.02 6.01
N ALA A 309 4.83 16.32 7.02
CA ALA A 309 3.41 15.96 7.11
C ALA A 309 2.52 17.19 7.28
N GLY A 310 3.06 18.29 7.81
CA GLY A 310 2.35 19.54 8.02
C GLY A 310 1.86 20.20 6.73
N ALA A 311 2.47 19.86 5.59
CA ALA A 311 2.05 20.35 4.28
C ALA A 311 0.81 19.61 3.72
N GLY A 312 0.47 18.44 4.27
CA GLY A 312 -0.65 17.61 3.82
C GLY A 312 -2.03 18.23 4.03
N TYR A 313 -3.09 17.54 3.60
CA TYR A 313 -4.47 18.00 3.80
C TYR A 313 -4.92 17.78 5.25
N LEU A 314 -4.44 16.68 5.84
CA LEU A 314 -4.87 16.14 7.13
C LEU A 314 -3.66 15.82 8.03
N PRO A 315 -2.85 16.83 8.40
CA PRO A 315 -1.59 16.62 9.11
C PRO A 315 -1.77 15.96 10.49
N ASP A 316 -2.91 16.16 11.14
CA ASP A 316 -3.20 15.59 12.46
C ASP A 316 -3.84 14.19 12.40
N THR A 317 -4.27 13.73 11.23
CA THR A 317 -4.95 12.43 11.05
C THR A 317 -4.31 11.60 9.93
N THR A 318 -3.03 11.85 9.64
CA THR A 318 -2.23 11.08 8.68
C THR A 318 -1.03 10.43 9.36
N TRP A 319 -0.91 9.12 9.18
CA TRP A 319 0.21 8.30 9.66
C TRP A 319 1.03 7.74 8.50
N TYR A 320 2.34 7.66 8.71
CA TYR A 320 3.33 7.29 7.71
C TYR A 320 4.07 6.03 8.16
N VAL A 321 4.12 5.02 7.29
CA VAL A 321 4.81 3.74 7.56
C VAL A 321 6.00 3.58 6.62
N LYS A 322 7.20 3.84 7.14
CA LYS A 322 8.44 3.72 6.37
C LYS A 322 8.65 2.27 5.92
N ASN A 323 9.02 2.08 4.66
CA ASN A 323 9.29 0.78 4.05
C ASN A 323 8.08 -0.17 3.96
N GLN A 324 6.86 0.32 4.17
CA GLN A 324 5.66 -0.48 3.87
C GLN A 324 5.50 -0.58 2.36
N SER A 325 5.63 -1.80 1.83
CA SER A 325 5.39 -2.06 0.41
C SER A 325 3.90 -2.17 0.12
N HIS A 326 3.46 -1.57 -0.98
CA HIS A 326 2.09 -1.60 -1.49
C HIS A 326 1.62 -3.05 -1.66
N LEU A 327 2.48 -3.90 -2.23
CA LEU A 327 2.19 -5.30 -2.53
C LEU A 327 2.15 -6.21 -1.29
N LYS A 328 2.60 -5.69 -0.13
CA LYS A 328 2.59 -6.39 1.15
C LYS A 328 1.61 -5.79 2.14
N LEU A 329 0.89 -4.73 1.78
CA LEU A 329 -0.05 -4.05 2.68
C LEU A 329 -1.07 -5.03 3.26
N GLN A 330 -1.60 -5.89 2.41
CA GLN A 330 -2.60 -6.87 2.77
C GLN A 330 -2.10 -8.02 3.66
N LYS A 331 -0.78 -8.16 3.81
CA LYS A 331 -0.13 -9.09 4.72
C LYS A 331 0.41 -8.38 5.97
N SER A 332 0.36 -7.05 6.01
CA SER A 332 0.91 -6.27 7.12
C SER A 332 -0.06 -6.31 8.30
N LYS A 333 0.13 -7.27 9.21
CA LYS A 333 -0.71 -7.42 10.41
C LYS A 333 -0.79 -6.13 11.22
N ASP A 334 0.32 -5.43 11.40
CA ASP A 334 0.35 -4.19 12.20
C ASP A 334 -0.44 -3.05 11.54
N VAL A 335 -0.30 -2.87 10.22
CA VAL A 335 -1.04 -1.80 9.51
C VAL A 335 -2.53 -2.13 9.43
N ILE A 336 -2.88 -3.39 9.22
CA ILE A 336 -4.28 -3.82 9.20
C ILE A 336 -4.90 -3.68 10.60
N HIS A 337 -4.21 -4.15 11.64
CA HIS A 337 -4.64 -3.97 13.04
C HIS A 337 -4.87 -2.50 13.36
N PHE A 338 -3.93 -1.63 13.00
CA PHE A 338 -4.09 -0.20 13.22
C PHE A 338 -5.28 0.38 12.45
N CYS A 339 -5.51 -0.04 11.19
CA CYS A 339 -6.69 0.34 10.44
C CYS A 339 -7.99 -0.13 11.13
N VAL A 340 -8.01 -1.32 11.73
CA VAL A 340 -9.15 -1.82 12.50
C VAL A 340 -9.39 -0.98 13.75
N GLU A 341 -8.35 -0.60 14.48
CA GLU A 341 -8.46 0.31 15.63
C GLU A 341 -8.98 1.68 15.22
N LEU A 342 -8.50 2.24 14.11
CA LEU A 342 -9.06 3.48 13.54
C LEU A 342 -10.52 3.36 13.15
N LEU A 343 -11.10 2.17 12.98
CA LEU A 343 -12.52 2.00 12.65
C LEU A 343 -13.37 1.70 13.88
N ALA A 344 -12.84 0.93 14.82
CA ALA A 344 -13.58 0.42 15.97
C ALA A 344 -13.43 1.29 17.22
N ASN A 345 -12.30 1.96 17.41
CA ASN A 345 -12.03 2.78 18.59
C ASN A 345 -12.48 4.22 18.37
N LYS A 346 -13.52 4.62 19.11
CA LYS A 346 -14.11 5.96 19.04
C LYS A 346 -13.26 7.04 19.71
N ASP A 347 -12.31 6.64 20.56
CA ASP A 347 -11.45 7.58 21.30
C ASP A 347 -10.22 8.00 20.49
N ILE A 348 -9.97 7.34 19.34
CA ILE A 348 -8.93 7.75 18.41
C ILE A 348 -9.52 8.76 17.43
N HIS A 349 -9.00 9.98 17.47
CA HIS A 349 -9.38 11.10 16.60
C HIS A 349 -8.22 11.62 15.77
N ASP A 350 -6.99 11.53 16.28
CA ASP A 350 -5.79 12.15 15.73
C ASP A 350 -4.50 11.43 16.19
N ILE A 351 -3.35 11.91 15.70
CA ILE A 351 -2.02 11.39 16.06
C ILE A 351 -1.72 11.44 17.56
N LYS A 352 -2.41 12.28 18.35
CA LYS A 352 -2.17 12.42 19.80
C LYS A 352 -2.99 11.42 20.60
N SER A 353 -4.23 11.20 20.20
CA SER A 353 -5.19 10.29 20.84
C SER A 353 -4.96 8.83 20.44
N SER A 354 -4.36 8.56 19.28
CA SER A 354 -4.11 7.20 18.82
C SER A 354 -3.10 6.40 19.66
N GLY A 355 -2.17 7.08 20.32
CA GLY A 355 -0.99 6.45 20.92
C GLY A 355 0.00 5.84 19.90
N TYR A 356 -0.30 5.93 18.60
CA TYR A 356 0.62 5.56 17.52
C TYR A 356 1.46 6.76 17.11
N PRO A 357 2.79 6.59 16.90
CA PRO A 357 3.60 7.67 16.38
C PRO A 357 3.15 8.01 14.96
N GLN A 358 3.17 9.31 14.61
CA GLN A 358 2.87 9.76 13.25
C GLN A 358 3.76 9.10 12.19
N PHE A 359 5.02 8.82 12.54
CA PHE A 359 5.98 8.14 11.69
C PHE A 359 6.40 6.82 12.33
N ASN A 360 6.09 5.72 11.66
CA ASN A 360 6.40 4.37 12.10
C ASN A 360 7.25 3.63 11.05
N ASN A 361 7.86 2.51 11.42
CA ASN A 361 8.55 1.64 10.46
C ASN A 361 7.73 0.39 10.18
N TYR A 362 7.82 -0.12 8.95
CA TYR A 362 7.37 -1.46 8.64
C TYR A 362 8.16 -2.49 9.45
N ARG A 363 7.45 -3.45 10.03
CA ARG A 363 8.02 -4.69 10.59
C ARG A 363 7.24 -5.88 10.03
N ASP A 364 7.93 -6.98 9.78
CA ASP A 364 7.29 -8.24 9.42
C ASP A 364 6.93 -8.98 10.71
N SER A 365 5.70 -8.79 11.18
CA SER A 365 5.22 -9.33 12.46
C SER A 365 4.49 -10.67 12.34
N ASP A 366 4.40 -11.27 11.15
CA ASP A 366 3.66 -12.52 10.94
C ASP A 366 4.13 -13.63 11.88
N ASN A 367 5.45 -13.82 11.96
CA ASN A 367 6.05 -14.82 12.84
C ASN A 367 5.88 -14.47 14.33
N LEU A 368 5.87 -13.17 14.67
CA LEU A 368 5.67 -12.71 16.04
C LEU A 368 4.26 -13.06 16.52
N TYR A 369 3.24 -12.67 15.73
CA TYR A 369 1.85 -13.00 16.01
C TYR A 369 1.64 -14.51 16.10
N TRP A 370 2.13 -15.26 15.10
CA TRP A 370 1.99 -16.71 15.09
C TRP A 370 2.64 -17.37 16.32
N LEU A 371 3.87 -16.96 16.70
CA LEU A 371 4.54 -17.51 17.87
C LEU A 371 3.77 -17.22 19.15
N VAL A 372 3.31 -15.98 19.33
CA VAL A 372 2.49 -15.62 20.50
C VAL A 372 1.24 -16.50 20.53
N GLU A 373 0.47 -16.57 19.45
CA GLU A 373 -0.75 -17.39 19.33
C GLU A 373 -0.51 -18.88 19.65
N GLN A 374 0.64 -19.46 19.28
CA GLN A 374 0.97 -20.86 19.59
C GLN A 374 1.09 -21.14 21.09
N PHE A 375 1.41 -20.11 21.87
CA PHE A 375 1.68 -20.17 23.30
C PHE A 375 0.68 -19.33 24.11
N THR A 376 -0.41 -18.88 23.50
CA THR A 376 -1.55 -18.25 24.17
C THR A 376 -2.69 -19.26 24.27
N ASP A 377 -3.40 -19.31 25.39
CA ASP A 377 -4.63 -20.08 25.55
C ASP A 377 -5.88 -19.25 25.22
N GLU A 378 -7.06 -19.87 25.28
CA GLU A 378 -8.34 -19.21 24.98
C GLU A 378 -8.65 -18.02 25.92
N SER A 379 -8.00 -17.93 27.08
CA SER A 379 -8.14 -16.81 28.01
C SER A 379 -7.22 -15.62 27.70
N GLY A 380 -6.38 -15.73 26.67
CA GLY A 380 -5.35 -14.74 26.37
C GLY A 380 -4.10 -14.87 27.25
N SER A 381 -4.00 -15.93 28.06
CA SER A 381 -2.88 -16.18 28.97
C SER A 381 -1.85 -17.12 28.36
N MET A 382 -0.64 -17.13 28.90
CA MET A 382 0.40 -18.06 28.44
C MET A 382 -0.03 -19.52 28.67
N ASN A 383 -0.05 -20.31 27.60
CA ASN A 383 -0.35 -21.73 27.60
C ASN A 383 0.80 -22.54 28.24
N LEU A 384 0.70 -22.74 29.56
CA LEU A 384 1.68 -23.48 30.34
C LEU A 384 1.68 -25.00 30.08
N SER A 385 0.65 -25.56 29.45
CA SER A 385 0.53 -27.01 29.24
C SER A 385 1.67 -27.56 28.38
N LYS A 386 1.98 -26.92 27.25
CA LYS A 386 3.08 -27.31 26.36
C LYS A 386 4.42 -27.17 27.08
N LEU A 387 4.61 -26.05 27.77
CA LEU A 387 5.83 -25.76 28.53
C LEU A 387 6.06 -26.78 29.66
N ASN A 388 5.01 -27.14 30.40
CA ASN A 388 5.10 -28.10 31.50
C ASN A 388 5.39 -29.52 31.01
N ALA A 389 4.82 -29.92 29.87
CA ALA A 389 5.07 -31.24 29.28
C ALA A 389 6.53 -31.45 28.87
N ALA A 390 7.27 -30.38 28.57
CA ALA A 390 8.69 -30.43 28.23
C ALA A 390 9.64 -30.64 29.43
N ASN A 391 9.11 -30.65 30.66
CA ASN A 391 9.91 -30.75 31.90
C ASN A 391 11.14 -29.80 31.94
N PRO A 392 10.96 -28.49 31.69
CA PRO A 392 12.06 -27.53 31.64
C PRO A 392 12.71 -27.35 33.01
N THR A 393 14.01 -27.04 33.01
CA THR A 393 14.67 -26.50 34.21
C THR A 393 14.04 -25.16 34.62
N GLN A 394 14.21 -24.77 35.88
CA GLN A 394 13.70 -23.47 36.36
C GLN A 394 14.26 -22.30 35.53
N ALA A 395 15.53 -22.37 35.11
CA ALA A 395 16.15 -21.35 34.27
C ALA A 395 15.47 -21.25 32.90
N GLN A 396 15.24 -22.39 32.23
CA GLN A 396 14.55 -22.42 30.93
C GLN A 396 13.10 -21.93 31.02
N ARG A 397 12.39 -22.28 32.11
CA ARG A 397 11.03 -21.78 32.36
C ARG A 397 11.00 -20.27 32.49
N THR A 398 11.90 -19.70 33.29
CA THR A 398 12.01 -18.25 33.48
C THR A 398 12.34 -17.56 32.16
N GLU A 399 13.30 -18.09 31.42
CA GLU A 399 13.75 -17.50 30.15
C GLU A 399 12.66 -17.55 29.07
N PHE A 400 11.96 -18.67 28.92
CA PHE A 400 10.81 -18.78 28.03
C PHE A 400 9.71 -17.80 28.40
N THR A 401 9.36 -17.69 29.68
CA THR A 401 8.32 -16.77 30.18
C THR A 401 8.68 -15.32 29.87
N ASN A 402 9.95 -14.94 30.10
CA ASN A 402 10.43 -13.59 29.79
C ASN A 402 10.38 -13.30 28.28
N ALA A 403 10.83 -14.23 27.44
CA ALA A 403 10.80 -14.08 25.99
C ALA A 403 9.36 -14.01 25.44
N TYR A 404 8.45 -14.82 25.99
CA TYR A 404 7.03 -14.77 25.64
C TYR A 404 6.38 -13.43 26.03
N ASN A 405 6.61 -12.96 27.26
CA ASN A 405 6.06 -11.69 27.72
C ASN A 405 6.59 -10.50 26.91
N GLU A 406 7.88 -10.53 26.53
CA GLU A 406 8.45 -9.54 25.61
C GLU A 406 7.79 -9.60 24.23
N ALA A 407 7.58 -10.80 23.68
CA ALA A 407 6.91 -10.98 22.40
C ALA A 407 5.46 -10.47 22.42
N VAL A 408 4.72 -10.71 23.52
CA VAL A 408 3.37 -10.18 23.73
C VAL A 408 3.40 -8.65 23.81
N ALA A 409 4.33 -8.07 24.56
CA ALA A 409 4.49 -6.62 24.66
C ALA A 409 4.82 -5.99 23.30
N LEU A 410 5.69 -6.62 22.51
CA LEU A 410 6.04 -6.14 21.17
C LEU A 410 4.88 -6.29 20.19
N LYS A 411 4.14 -7.39 20.24
CA LYS A 411 2.94 -7.59 19.42
C LYS A 411 1.97 -6.42 19.60
N ASN A 412 1.76 -5.97 20.84
CA ASN A 412 0.85 -4.88 21.18
C ASN A 412 1.53 -3.49 21.20
N SER A 413 2.79 -3.38 20.77
CA SER A 413 3.51 -2.09 20.74
C SER A 413 3.04 -1.24 19.57
N HIS A 414 2.73 0.03 19.85
CA HIS A 414 2.42 1.01 18.82
C HIS A 414 3.67 1.57 18.13
N ASN A 415 4.86 1.40 18.72
CA ASN A 415 6.13 1.73 18.08
C ASN A 415 6.70 0.48 17.42
N TRP A 416 6.76 0.49 16.09
CA TRP A 416 7.16 -0.64 15.28
C TRP A 416 8.64 -0.53 14.91
N ASP A 417 9.42 -1.47 15.42
CA ASP A 417 10.83 -1.63 15.08
C ASP A 417 11.08 -3.05 14.56
N ALA A 418 11.51 -3.16 13.30
CA ALA A 418 11.76 -4.43 12.65
C ALA A 418 12.85 -5.23 13.37
N LYS A 419 13.94 -4.57 13.79
CA LYS A 419 15.08 -5.23 14.42
C LYS A 419 14.71 -5.89 15.75
N THR A 420 13.92 -5.20 16.57
CA THR A 420 13.45 -5.69 17.86
C THR A 420 12.41 -6.79 17.68
N CYS A 421 11.50 -6.64 16.72
CA CYS A 421 10.54 -7.68 16.34
C CYS A 421 11.24 -8.98 15.95
N ASP A 422 12.20 -8.89 15.02
CA ASP A 422 12.96 -10.05 14.54
C ASP A 422 13.79 -10.68 15.67
N ALA A 423 14.45 -9.89 16.51
CA ALA A 423 15.21 -10.39 17.66
C ALA A 423 14.33 -11.16 18.64
N SER A 424 13.12 -10.67 18.91
CA SER A 424 12.15 -11.34 19.79
C SER A 424 11.66 -12.66 19.21
N VAL A 425 11.30 -12.69 17.92
CA VAL A 425 10.92 -13.92 17.19
C VAL A 425 12.03 -14.97 17.28
N ILE A 426 13.28 -14.56 17.07
CA ILE A 426 14.42 -15.47 17.14
C ILE A 426 14.64 -16.00 18.54
N ARG A 427 14.61 -15.12 19.56
CA ARG A 427 14.79 -15.51 20.96
C ARG A 427 13.74 -16.52 21.39
N LEU A 428 12.45 -16.20 21.19
CA LEU A 428 11.35 -17.06 21.61
C LEU A 428 11.35 -18.39 20.85
N SER A 429 11.56 -18.38 19.54
CA SER A 429 11.60 -19.61 18.75
C SER A 429 12.79 -20.51 19.09
N ALA A 430 13.96 -19.94 19.41
CA ALA A 430 15.13 -20.70 19.83
C ALA A 430 14.87 -21.47 21.13
N ILE A 431 14.38 -20.79 22.17
CA ILE A 431 14.08 -21.42 23.46
C ILE A 431 12.97 -22.48 23.30
N ALA A 432 11.93 -22.17 22.51
CA ALA A 432 10.84 -23.11 22.25
C ALA A 432 11.32 -24.39 21.53
N ARG A 433 12.32 -24.27 20.64
CA ARG A 433 12.97 -25.40 19.97
C ARG A 433 13.83 -26.22 20.90
N GLU A 434 14.64 -25.57 21.74
CA GLU A 434 15.45 -26.25 22.75
C GLU A 434 14.60 -27.08 23.71
N LEU A 435 13.39 -26.59 24.01
CA LEU A 435 12.41 -27.30 24.84
C LEU A 435 11.60 -28.36 24.08
N GLY A 436 11.78 -28.49 22.76
CA GLY A 436 11.04 -29.45 21.94
C GLY A 436 9.54 -29.14 21.81
N ILE A 437 9.11 -27.92 22.15
CA ILE A 437 7.70 -27.49 22.10
C ILE A 437 7.35 -26.74 20.80
N LEU A 438 8.32 -26.59 19.91
CA LEU A 438 8.16 -25.99 18.59
C LEU A 438 8.78 -26.88 17.51
N SER A 439 7.96 -27.35 16.56
CA SER A 439 8.40 -28.11 15.39
C SER A 439 8.25 -27.27 14.11
N GLY A 440 9.30 -27.15 13.29
CA GLY A 440 9.25 -26.47 11.99
C GLY A 440 10.51 -25.66 11.62
N ASN A 441 10.63 -25.29 10.34
CA ASN A 441 11.75 -24.51 9.77
C ASN A 441 11.55 -22.99 9.94
N PHE A 442 11.66 -22.47 11.16
CA PHE A 442 11.91 -21.05 11.44
C PHE A 442 13.37 -20.68 11.17
N VAL A 443 13.58 -19.46 10.68
CA VAL A 443 14.91 -18.87 10.44
C VAL A 443 15.71 -18.89 11.74
N THR A 444 16.89 -19.51 11.73
CA THR A 444 17.81 -19.49 12.88
C THR A 444 18.42 -18.11 13.08
N LEU A 445 18.93 -17.80 14.28
CA LEU A 445 19.66 -16.55 14.56
C LEU A 445 20.82 -16.33 13.57
N GLU A 446 21.48 -17.41 13.15
CA GLU A 446 22.56 -17.38 12.16
C GLU A 446 22.06 -17.03 10.75
N GLU A 447 20.97 -17.65 10.29
CA GLU A 447 20.36 -17.33 9.00
C GLU A 447 19.77 -15.92 8.96
N TYR A 448 19.23 -15.43 10.08
CA TYR A 448 18.76 -14.07 10.23
C TYR A 448 19.91 -13.07 10.14
N ASN A 449 20.98 -13.28 10.92
CA ASN A 449 22.17 -12.43 10.87
C ASN A 449 22.78 -12.42 9.47
N LYS A 450 22.77 -13.55 8.75
CA LYS A 450 23.16 -13.62 7.34
C LYS A 450 22.22 -12.82 6.42
N ARG A 451 20.90 -12.86 6.64
CA ARG A 451 19.93 -12.07 5.86
C ARG A 451 20.07 -10.57 6.10
N ILE A 452 20.22 -10.13 7.35
CA ILE A 452 20.48 -8.73 7.70
C ILE A 452 21.82 -8.27 7.16
N ALA A 453 22.89 -9.06 7.33
CA ALA A 453 24.20 -8.73 6.79
C ALA A 453 24.18 -8.67 5.26
N LYS A 454 23.45 -9.57 4.59
CA LYS A 454 23.27 -9.54 3.13
C LYS A 454 22.51 -8.29 2.70
N LYS A 455 21.41 -7.95 3.38
CA LYS A 455 20.61 -6.75 3.10
C LYS A 455 21.43 -5.47 3.33
N GLN A 456 22.09 -5.33 4.47
CA GLN A 456 22.97 -4.20 4.77
C GLN A 456 24.13 -4.10 3.80
N ALA A 457 24.71 -5.23 3.38
CA ALA A 457 25.75 -5.26 2.37
C ALA A 457 25.23 -4.84 0.98
N THR A 458 24.03 -5.27 0.57
CA THR A 458 23.41 -4.80 -0.69
C THR A 458 23.00 -3.34 -0.64
N ASP A 459 22.47 -2.87 0.49
CA ASP A 459 22.06 -1.47 0.66
C ASP A 459 23.29 -0.55 0.70
N SER A 460 24.34 -0.96 1.42
CA SER A 460 25.62 -0.24 1.46
C SER A 460 26.36 -0.30 0.12
N LEU A 461 26.34 -1.44 -0.57
CA LEU A 461 26.90 -1.56 -1.91
C LEU A 461 26.12 -0.68 -2.89
N SER A 462 24.79 -0.65 -2.82
CA SER A 462 23.94 0.21 -3.65
C SER A 462 24.24 1.69 -3.39
N GLN A 463 24.36 2.11 -2.12
CA GLN A 463 24.77 3.48 -1.77
C GLN A 463 26.20 3.82 -2.22
N VAL A 464 27.16 2.89 -2.10
CA VAL A 464 28.54 3.08 -2.57
C VAL A 464 28.58 3.18 -4.09
N LEU A 465 27.86 2.31 -4.81
CA LEU A 465 27.74 2.39 -6.27
C LEU A 465 27.08 3.70 -6.71
N PHE A 466 26.02 4.13 -6.02
CA PHE A 466 25.35 5.40 -6.29
C PHE A 466 26.25 6.62 -6.01
N SER A 467 27.02 6.62 -4.92
CA SER A 467 27.94 7.72 -4.59
C SER A 467 29.18 7.78 -5.48
N LEU A 468 29.65 6.64 -6.00
CA LEU A 468 30.82 6.57 -6.89
C LEU A 468 30.46 6.86 -8.34
N PHE A 469 29.30 6.41 -8.82
CA PHE A 469 28.93 6.47 -10.23
C PHE A 469 27.76 7.42 -10.53
N GLY A 470 27.11 7.97 -9.51
CA GLY A 470 25.89 8.75 -9.68
C GLY A 470 24.81 7.91 -10.37
N THR A 471 24.06 8.52 -11.28
CA THR A 471 23.03 7.84 -12.09
C THR A 471 23.56 7.19 -13.37
N LYS A 472 24.89 7.15 -13.58
CA LYS A 472 25.47 6.60 -14.81
C LYS A 472 25.41 5.07 -14.80
N SER A 473 25.13 4.47 -15.96
CA SER A 473 25.10 3.01 -16.08
C SER A 473 26.53 2.44 -15.97
N PHE A 474 26.65 1.15 -15.63
CA PHE A 474 27.94 0.43 -15.62
C PHE A 474 28.66 0.45 -16.99
N TRP A 475 27.98 0.84 -18.06
CA TRP A 475 28.49 0.93 -19.43
C TRP A 475 29.02 2.32 -19.79
N ASP A 476 28.84 3.32 -18.91
CA ASP A 476 29.33 4.68 -19.08
C ASP A 476 30.67 4.93 -18.34
N LEU A 477 31.40 3.85 -18.01
CA LEU A 477 32.74 3.85 -17.43
C LEU A 477 33.83 3.58 -18.47
#